data_AF-A0A925HXU2-F1
#
_entry.id   AF-A0A925HXU2-F1
#
_cell.length_a   1.000
_cell.length_b   1.000
_cell.length_c   1.000
_cell.angle_alpha   90.00
_cell.angle_beta   90.00
_cell.angle_gamma   90.00
#
_symmetry.space_group_name_H-M   'P 1'
#
loop_
_entity.id
_entity.type
_entity.pdbx_description
1 polymer ?
#
loop_
_entity_poly.entity_id
_entity_poly.type
_entity_poly.pdbx_seq_one_letter_code
_entity_poly.pdbx_strand_id
1 'polypeptide(L)'
;MATDFRTDVGPSVTSLLRGIVGDAQDLIQQQLALFRAEIKDDLRKTIGILIAIVSGAFLIAVGGALGCFMLVHLLHSLAPALPLWGCFGIVGACVALIGGITAYAAIAKFKTFNPLPDESVQALKENVQWIKNRM
;
A
#
# COMPACT_ATOMS: atom_id res chain seq x y z
N MET A 1 25.99 22.32 72.64
CA MET A 1 26.06 22.87 71.27
C MET A 1 26.59 21.75 70.39
N ALA A 2 25.69 20.91 69.85
CA ALA A 2 26.05 19.75 69.04
C ALA A 2 25.89 20.12 67.57
N THR A 3 26.99 20.08 66.82
CA THR A 3 27.02 20.27 65.37
C THR A 3 26.63 18.96 64.70
N ASP A 4 25.40 18.93 64.18
CA ASP A 4 24.89 17.87 63.31
C ASP A 4 25.61 17.97 61.95
N PHE A 5 26.53 17.04 61.69
CA PHE A 5 27.13 16.86 60.38
C PHE A 5 26.08 16.22 59.46
N ARG A 6 25.29 17.05 58.77
CA ARG A 6 24.55 16.62 57.59
C ARG A 6 25.55 16.17 56.53
N THR A 7 25.69 14.85 56.37
CA THR A 7 26.35 14.27 55.22
C THR A 7 25.43 14.47 54.02
N ASP A 8 25.67 15.53 53.26
CA ASP A 8 25.12 15.68 51.91
C ASP A 8 25.67 14.53 51.05
N VAL A 9 24.92 13.43 50.99
CA VAL A 9 25.13 12.34 50.04
C VAL A 9 24.84 12.93 48.66
N GLY A 10 25.89 13.47 48.02
CA GLY A 10 25.83 13.89 46.62
C GLY A 10 25.29 12.74 45.75
N PRO A 11 24.60 13.04 44.64
CA PRO A 11 23.96 12.04 43.81
C PRO A 11 24.96 10.93 43.47
N SER A 12 24.68 9.72 43.96
CA SER A 12 25.57 8.58 43.73
C SER A 12 25.64 8.28 42.23
N VAL A 13 26.78 7.76 41.77
CA VAL A 13 26.96 7.32 40.37
C VAL A 13 25.84 6.35 39.92
N THR A 14 25.31 5.57 40.86
CA THR A 14 24.13 4.71 40.68
C THR A 14 22.82 5.47 40.42
N SER A 15 22.62 6.65 41.00
CA SER A 15 21.46 7.51 40.73
C SER A 15 21.50 8.11 39.32
N LEU A 16 22.68 8.51 38.84
CA LEU A 16 22.85 9.06 37.48
C LEU A 16 22.66 7.99 36.41
N LEU A 17 23.22 6.80 36.61
CA LEU A 17 23.02 5.65 35.71
C LEU A 17 21.54 5.24 35.63
N ARG A 18 20.82 5.30 36.76
CA ARG A 18 19.39 5.01 36.78
C ARG A 18 18.57 6.06 36.02
N GLY A 19 18.98 7.33 36.04
CA GLY A 19 18.40 8.41 35.23
C GLY A 19 18.59 8.15 33.73
N ILE A 20 19.80 7.83 33.29
CA ILE A 20 20.13 7.58 31.87
C ILE A 20 19.38 6.36 31.32
N VAL A 21 19.21 5.30 32.10
CA VAL A 21 18.41 4.13 31.70
C VAL A 21 16.93 4.49 31.58
N GLY A 22 16.42 5.35 32.47
CA GLY A 22 15.06 5.89 32.37
C GLY A 22 14.86 6.71 31.10
N ASP A 23 15.77 7.64 30.83
CA ASP A 23 15.73 8.50 29.63
C ASP A 23 15.82 7.68 28.33
N ALA A 24 16.65 6.63 28.31
CA ALA A 24 16.73 5.71 27.17
C ALA A 24 15.44 4.93 26.94
N GLN A 25 14.75 4.49 28.01
CA GLN A 25 13.45 3.84 27.90
C GLN A 25 12.38 4.81 27.36
N ASP A 26 12.39 6.05 27.84
CA ASP A 26 11.46 7.09 27.38
C ASP A 26 11.68 7.44 25.90
N LEU A 27 12.94 7.53 25.45
CA LEU A 27 13.29 7.73 24.04
C LEU A 27 12.78 6.60 23.14
N ILE A 28 12.90 5.34 23.57
CA ILE A 28 12.40 4.19 22.81
C ILE A 28 10.87 4.23 22.71
N GLN A 29 10.17 4.56 23.78
CA GLN A 29 8.72 4.72 23.76
C GLN A 29 8.28 5.84 22.82
N GLN A 30 9.01 6.96 22.82
CA GLN A 30 8.76 8.08 21.90
C GLN A 30 9.01 7.70 20.44
N GLN A 31 10.10 7.00 20.12
CA GLN A 31 10.35 6.52 18.76
C GLN A 31 9.27 5.55 18.28
N LEU A 32 8.80 4.64 19.14
CA LEU A 32 7.68 3.75 18.82
C LEU A 32 6.38 4.54 18.61
N ALA A 33 6.12 5.57 19.41
CA ALA A 33 4.94 6.42 19.25
C ALA A 33 5.00 7.20 17.93
N LEU A 34 6.16 7.76 17.58
CA LEU A 34 6.41 8.45 16.31
C LEU A 34 6.25 7.51 15.11
N PHE A 35 6.90 6.35 15.13
CA PHE A 35 6.81 5.35 14.06
C PHE A 35 5.37 4.86 13.85
N ARG A 36 4.63 4.61 14.93
CA ARG A 36 3.20 4.28 14.84
C ARG A 36 2.38 5.43 14.24
N ALA A 37 2.69 6.68 14.58
CA ALA A 37 2.01 7.84 14.04
C ALA A 37 2.29 8.00 12.53
N GLU A 38 3.53 7.82 12.11
CA GLU A 38 3.98 7.88 10.71
C GLU A 38 3.32 6.78 9.87
N ILE A 39 3.37 5.51 10.31
CA ILE A 39 2.65 4.42 9.65
C ILE A 39 1.16 4.74 9.51
N LYS A 40 0.52 5.24 10.57
CA LYS A 40 -0.92 5.55 10.55
C LYS A 40 -1.24 6.70 9.59
N ASP A 41 -0.31 7.65 9.42
CA ASP A 41 -0.46 8.76 8.49
C ASP A 41 -0.27 8.29 7.04
N ASP A 42 0.77 7.50 6.78
CA ASP A 42 1.05 6.90 5.47
C ASP A 42 -0.08 5.97 5.01
N LEU A 43 -0.60 5.13 5.90
CA LEU A 43 -1.76 4.29 5.61
C LEU A 43 -2.99 5.14 5.26
N ARG A 44 -3.25 6.22 6.00
CA ARG A 44 -4.39 7.11 5.72
C ARG A 44 -4.25 7.80 4.37
N LYS A 45 -3.07 8.32 4.04
CA LYS A 45 -2.77 8.90 2.73
C LYS A 45 -2.95 7.89 1.61
N THR A 46 -2.40 6.68 1.78
CA THR A 46 -2.48 5.60 0.80
C THR A 46 -3.93 5.16 0.58
N ILE A 47 -4.71 4.98 1.65
CA ILE A 47 -6.13 4.64 1.56
C ILE A 47 -6.91 5.75 0.86
N GLY A 48 -6.63 7.02 1.15
CA GLY A 48 -7.28 8.14 0.47
C GLY A 48 -7.05 8.14 -1.05
N ILE A 49 -5.79 7.91 -1.47
CA ILE A 49 -5.43 7.80 -2.88
C ILE A 49 -6.10 6.57 -3.50
N LEU A 50 -6.09 5.44 -2.81
CA LEU A 50 -6.71 4.21 -3.30
C LEU A 50 -8.22 4.37 -3.50
N ILE A 51 -8.92 5.01 -2.56
CA ILE A 51 -10.35 5.30 -2.67
C ILE A 51 -10.61 6.19 -3.89
N ALA A 52 -9.81 7.23 -4.11
CA ALA A 52 -9.95 8.11 -5.27
C ALA A 52 -9.73 7.35 -6.59
N ILE A 53 -8.71 6.48 -6.66
CA ILE A 53 -8.44 5.66 -7.85
C ILE A 53 -9.59 4.67 -8.11
N VAL A 54 -10.03 3.95 -7.08
CA VAL A 54 -11.09 2.94 -7.21
C VAL A 54 -12.42 3.59 -7.60
N SER A 55 -12.79 4.70 -6.97
CA SER A 55 -14.02 5.43 -7.31
C SER A 55 -13.96 6.02 -8.72
N GLY A 56 -12.84 6.61 -9.13
CA GLY A 56 -12.65 7.11 -10.49
C GLY A 56 -12.72 5.99 -11.55
N ALA A 57 -12.05 4.87 -11.31
CA ALA A 57 -12.11 3.70 -12.18
C ALA A 57 -13.54 3.13 -12.28
N PHE A 58 -14.28 3.11 -11.18
CA PHE A 58 -15.68 2.69 -11.16
C PHE A 58 -16.57 3.60 -12.02
N LEU A 59 -16.45 4.93 -11.85
CA LEU A 59 -17.18 5.91 -12.66
C LEU A 59 -16.89 5.78 -14.15
N ILE A 60 -15.61 5.59 -14.51
CA ILE A 60 -15.20 5.36 -15.90
C ILE A 60 -15.79 4.05 -16.43
N ALA A 61 -15.78 2.98 -15.64
CA ALA A 61 -16.35 1.69 -16.05
C ALA A 61 -17.87 1.79 -16.29
N VAL A 62 -18.60 2.44 -15.38
CA VAL A 62 -20.05 2.66 -15.52
C VAL A 62 -20.36 3.56 -16.72
N GLY A 63 -19.65 4.68 -16.86
CA GLY A 63 -19.81 5.59 -17.99
C GLY A 63 -19.47 4.92 -19.34
N GLY A 64 -18.41 4.11 -19.36
CA GLY A 64 -18.03 3.32 -20.52
C GLY A 64 -19.08 2.27 -20.89
N ALA A 65 -19.67 1.58 -19.92
CA ALA A 65 -20.75 0.63 -20.16
C ALA A 65 -21.99 1.33 -20.76
N LEU A 66 -22.41 2.46 -20.18
CA LEU A 66 -23.52 3.27 -20.72
C LEU A 66 -23.20 3.79 -22.14
N GLY A 67 -21.96 4.22 -22.39
CA GLY A 67 -21.50 4.59 -23.72
C GLY A 67 -21.56 3.44 -24.72
N CYS A 68 -21.23 2.22 -24.30
CA CYS A 68 -21.37 1.03 -25.15
C CYS A 68 -22.85 0.78 -25.52
N PHE A 69 -23.77 0.91 -24.58
CA PHE A 69 -25.21 0.84 -24.87
C PHE A 69 -25.66 1.92 -25.87
N MET A 70 -25.16 3.15 -25.71
CA MET A 70 -25.41 4.23 -26.67
C MET A 70 -24.90 3.87 -28.07
N LEU A 71 -23.69 3.34 -28.19
CA LEU A 71 -23.10 2.92 -29.45
C LEU A 71 -23.86 1.77 -30.10
N VAL A 72 -24.32 0.78 -29.32
CA VAL A 72 -25.14 -0.33 -29.82
C VAL A 72 -26.47 0.17 -30.37
N HIS A 73 -27.14 1.08 -29.66
CA HIS A 73 -28.39 1.68 -30.14
C HIS A 73 -28.18 2.54 -31.39
N LEU A 74 -27.08 3.29 -31.46
CA LEU A 74 -26.72 4.07 -32.64
C LEU A 74 -26.41 3.17 -33.84
N LEU A 75 -25.71 2.06 -33.62
CA LEU A 75 -25.41 1.09 -34.69
C LEU A 75 -26.69 0.41 -35.20
N HIS A 76 -27.61 0.07 -34.29
CA HIS A 76 -28.90 -0.50 -34.67
C HIS A 76 -29.79 0.51 -35.42
N SER A 77 -29.75 1.80 -35.08
CA SER A 77 -30.50 2.82 -35.84
C SER A 77 -29.96 3.06 -37.24
N LEU A 78 -28.63 2.95 -37.44
CA LEU A 78 -27.99 3.06 -38.75
C LEU A 78 -28.13 1.79 -39.60
N ALA A 79 -28.18 0.62 -38.95
CA ALA A 79 -28.27 -0.68 -39.61
C ALA A 79 -29.39 -1.54 -39.00
N PRO A 80 -30.67 -1.22 -39.29
CA PRO A 80 -31.81 -1.95 -38.74
C PRO A 80 -31.89 -3.41 -39.22
N ALA A 81 -31.18 -3.76 -40.29
CA ALA A 81 -31.05 -5.14 -40.77
C ALA A 81 -30.18 -6.03 -39.85
N LEU A 82 -29.33 -5.43 -39.00
CA LEU A 82 -28.51 -6.16 -38.05
C LEU A 82 -29.30 -6.46 -36.78
N PRO A 83 -29.37 -7.73 -36.35
CA PRO A 83 -30.01 -8.08 -35.09
C PRO A 83 -29.20 -7.52 -33.92
N LEU A 84 -29.89 -7.15 -32.83
CA LEU A 84 -29.29 -6.50 -31.66
C LEU A 84 -28.07 -7.25 -31.10
N TRP A 85 -28.10 -8.58 -31.09
CA TRP A 85 -26.98 -9.41 -30.64
C TRP A 85 -25.70 -9.21 -31.46
N GLY A 86 -25.83 -8.94 -32.77
CA GLY A 86 -24.69 -8.66 -33.65
C GLY A 86 -24.05 -7.31 -33.33
N CYS A 87 -24.86 -6.28 -33.04
CA CYS A 87 -24.37 -4.98 -32.61
C CYS A 87 -23.63 -5.07 -31.26
N PHE A 88 -24.18 -5.80 -30.29
CA PHE A 88 -23.50 -6.07 -29.03
C PHE A 88 -22.20 -6.87 -29.23
N GLY A 89 -22.20 -7.84 -30.13
CA GLY A 89 -21.01 -8.62 -30.47
C GLY A 89 -19.88 -7.76 -31.02
N ILE A 90 -20.17 -6.85 -31.95
CA ILE A 90 -19.17 -5.97 -32.56
C ILE A 90 -18.60 -4.98 -31.53
N VAL A 91 -19.48 -4.25 -30.82
CA VAL A 91 -19.04 -3.26 -29.82
C VAL A 91 -18.30 -3.96 -28.67
N GLY A 92 -18.83 -5.09 -28.19
CA GLY A 92 -18.20 -5.91 -27.17
C GLY A 92 -16.83 -6.44 -27.60
N ALA A 93 -16.68 -6.92 -28.83
CA ALA A 93 -15.40 -7.38 -29.36
C ALA A 93 -14.36 -6.26 -29.44
N CYS A 94 -14.75 -5.07 -29.90
CA CYS A 94 -13.85 -3.90 -29.94
C CYS A 94 -13.37 -3.51 -28.54
N VAL A 95 -14.28 -3.43 -27.57
CA VAL A 95 -13.94 -3.11 -26.18
C VAL A 95 -13.09 -4.21 -25.55
N ALA A 96 -13.40 -5.49 -25.80
CA ALA A 96 -12.64 -6.63 -25.31
C ALA A 96 -11.21 -6.65 -25.88
N LEU A 97 -11.02 -6.27 -27.15
CA LEU A 97 -9.68 -6.15 -27.75
C LEU A 97 -8.87 -5.04 -27.08
N ILE A 98 -9.45 -3.85 -26.94
CA ILE A 98 -8.76 -2.71 -26.31
C ILE A 98 -8.45 -3.01 -24.84
N GLY A 99 -9.44 -3.55 -24.12
CA GLY A 99 -9.29 -3.99 -22.72
C GLY A 99 -8.25 -5.10 -22.57
N GLY A 100 -8.22 -6.07 -23.48
CA GLY A 100 -7.25 -7.15 -23.50
C GLY A 100 -5.82 -6.64 -23.73
N ILE A 101 -5.60 -5.73 -24.68
CA ILE A 101 -4.29 -5.13 -24.96
C ILE A 101 -3.79 -4.34 -23.76
N THR A 102 -4.65 -3.51 -23.17
CA THR A 102 -4.29 -2.70 -21.99
C THR A 102 -4.01 -3.57 -20.76
N ALA A 103 -4.82 -4.59 -20.50
CA ALA A 103 -4.58 -5.55 -19.43
C ALA A 103 -3.27 -6.33 -19.65
N TYR A 104 -3.01 -6.78 -20.88
CA TYR A 104 -1.77 -7.45 -21.24
C TYR A 104 -0.55 -6.54 -21.01
N ALA A 105 -0.62 -5.28 -21.45
CA ALA A 105 0.44 -4.30 -21.24
C ALA A 105 0.67 -4.01 -19.74
N ALA A 106 -0.39 -3.93 -18.94
CA ALA A 106 -0.29 -3.77 -17.49
C ALA A 106 0.40 -4.98 -16.85
N ILE A 107 -0.05 -6.20 -17.15
CA ILE A 107 0.54 -7.44 -16.63
C ILE A 107 2.01 -7.57 -17.06
N ALA A 108 2.32 -7.25 -18.32
CA ALA A 108 3.69 -7.27 -18.84
C ALA A 108 4.59 -6.30 -18.08
N LYS A 109 4.13 -5.07 -17.83
CA LYS A 109 4.88 -4.09 -17.02
C LYS A 109 5.06 -4.56 -15.58
N PHE A 110 4.02 -5.13 -14.95
CA PHE A 110 4.13 -5.69 -13.60
C PHE A 110 5.11 -6.85 -13.51
N LYS A 111 5.26 -7.66 -14.57
CA LYS A 111 6.26 -8.73 -14.62
C LYS A 111 7.70 -8.20 -14.77
N THR A 112 7.88 -7.08 -15.47
CA THR A 112 9.20 -6.46 -15.67
C THR A 112 9.66 -5.69 -14.44
N PHE A 113 8.74 -5.05 -13.72
CA PHE A 113 9.03 -4.50 -12.39
C PHE A 113 9.07 -5.66 -11.38
N ASN A 114 10.22 -6.31 -11.21
CA ASN A 114 10.44 -7.24 -10.10
C ASN A 114 10.31 -6.43 -8.78
N PRO A 115 9.19 -6.51 -8.04
CA PRO A 115 8.97 -5.63 -6.88
C PRO A 115 9.87 -6.02 -5.70
N LEU A 116 10.56 -7.16 -5.80
CA LEU A 116 11.53 -7.65 -4.85
C LEU A 116 12.83 -7.94 -5.62
N PRO A 117 13.90 -7.15 -5.41
CA PRO A 117 15.23 -7.48 -5.93
C PRO A 117 15.57 -8.93 -5.56
N ASP A 118 16.16 -9.69 -6.47
CA ASP A 118 16.50 -11.10 -6.23
C ASP A 118 17.38 -11.27 -4.97
N GLU A 119 18.22 -10.26 -4.66
CA GLU A 119 18.98 -10.19 -3.42
C GLU A 119 18.10 -10.09 -2.17
N SER A 120 17.00 -9.34 -2.19
CA SER A 120 16.07 -9.22 -1.06
C SER A 120 15.37 -10.55 -0.78
N VAL A 121 15.06 -11.31 -1.83
CA VAL A 121 14.47 -12.65 -1.72
C VAL A 121 15.51 -13.66 -1.21
N GLN A 122 16.76 -13.56 -1.66
CA GLN A 122 17.87 -14.38 -1.15
C GLN A 122 18.15 -14.09 0.33
N ALA A 123 18.25 -12.82 0.73
CA ALA A 123 18.45 -12.43 2.11
C ALA A 123 17.31 -12.91 3.03
N LEU A 124 16.05 -12.86 2.57
CA LEU A 124 14.91 -13.42 3.31
C LEU A 124 14.99 -14.95 3.42
N LYS A 125 15.38 -15.65 2.35
CA LYS A 125 15.59 -17.11 2.39
C LYS A 125 16.69 -17.50 3.37
N GLU A 126 17.81 -16.79 3.35
CA GLU A 126 18.95 -17.03 4.22
C GLU A 126 18.56 -16.78 5.69
N ASN A 127 17.83 -15.69 5.96
CA ASN A 127 17.28 -15.39 7.29
C ASN A 127 16.33 -16.48 7.80
N VAL A 128 15.43 -16.98 6.94
CA VAL A 128 14.50 -18.08 7.31
C VAL A 128 15.26 -19.39 7.54
N GLN A 129 16.26 -19.69 6.72
CA GLN A 129 17.12 -20.85 6.90
C GLN A 129 17.90 -20.78 8.21
N TRP A 130 18.46 -19.61 8.55
CA TRP A 130 19.17 -19.40 9.81
C TRP A 130 18.27 -19.60 11.03
N ILE A 131 17.04 -19.07 10.99
CA ILE A 131 16.05 -19.28 12.06
C ILE A 131 15.67 -20.76 12.19
N LYS A 132 15.45 -21.45 11.07
CA LYS A 132 15.09 -22.87 11.06
C LYS A 132 16.22 -23.77 11.57
N ASN A 133 17.48 -23.42 11.34
CA ASN A 133 18.63 -24.19 11.78
C ASN A 133 18.99 -23.96 13.27
N ARG A 134 18.42 -22.92 13.89
CA ARG A 134 18.66 -22.54 15.30
C ARG A 134 17.53 -22.95 16.25
N MET A 135 16.43 -23.48 15.71
CA MET A 135 15.37 -24.19 16.42
C MET A 135 15.57 -25.71 16.25
#